data_AF-A0A0D9WVN9-F1
#
_entry.id   AF-A0A0D9WVN9-F1
#
_cell.length_a   1.000
_cell.length_b   1.000
_cell.length_c   1.000
_cell.angle_alpha   90.00
_cell.angle_beta   90.00
_cell.angle_gamma   90.00
#
_symmetry.space_group_name_H-M   'P 1'
#
loop_
_entity.id
_entity.type
_entity.pdbx_description
1 polymer ?
#
loop_
_entity_poly.entity_id
_entity_poly.type
_entity_poly.pdbx_seq_one_letter_code
_entity_poly.pdbx_strand_id
1 'polypeptide(L)'
;MDVYGFNLEYGQKTGGLIWIYNDDERKALNEIVAGWLVSPEDYKDSKTHFTMDWFVGGEPSKGCIDMSCPGFQRTPGSDVVPGQAIDPVSSTSRGQQYITIRVSKDRGSNNWEIYYGFNGDAKIIGYYPKSLFYSLSYKPVTIMFGGFVYKYVRQRSPPMGSGIAPSRPAAASFRSMKLIDADGNKHPVDFDLTLGEQCFHATPIKYGMFFYGGPGNVC
;
A
#
# COMPACT_ATOMS: atom_id res chain seq x y z
N MET A 1 7.57 0.04 5.55
CA MET A 1 7.92 -0.62 4.28
C MET A 1 8.95 0.24 3.56
N ASP A 2 9.94 -0.39 2.95
CA ASP A 2 10.95 0.33 2.17
C ASP A 2 10.32 0.96 0.93
N VAL A 3 10.79 2.14 0.55
CA VAL A 3 10.29 2.89 -0.62
C VAL A 3 11.35 2.99 -1.71
N TYR A 4 10.95 2.73 -2.96
CA TYR A 4 11.83 2.75 -4.13
C TYR A 4 11.16 3.53 -5.26
N GLY A 5 11.96 4.00 -6.22
CA GLY A 5 11.47 4.73 -7.39
C GLY A 5 12.08 4.18 -8.67
N PHE A 6 11.31 4.26 -9.76
CA PHE A 6 11.69 3.77 -11.08
C PHE A 6 11.19 4.75 -12.13
N ASN A 7 11.96 4.94 -13.20
CA ASN A 7 11.48 5.69 -14.34
C ASN A 7 10.57 4.77 -15.20
N LEU A 8 9.28 4.82 -14.91
CA LEU A 8 8.27 4.02 -15.61
C LEU A 8 7.68 4.74 -16.82
N GLU A 9 7.10 3.98 -17.73
CA GLU A 9 6.33 4.46 -18.88
C GLU A 9 4.81 4.47 -18.59
N TYR A 10 4.04 5.20 -19.39
CA TYR A 10 2.58 5.16 -19.35
C TYR A 10 2.06 3.72 -19.46
N GLY A 11 1.09 3.34 -18.62
CA GLY A 11 0.54 1.98 -18.57
C GLY A 11 1.29 1.01 -17.65
N GLN A 12 2.40 1.43 -17.04
CA GLN A 12 3.11 0.65 -16.00
C GLN A 12 2.83 1.19 -14.60
N LYS A 13 2.76 0.28 -13.61
CA LYS A 13 2.71 0.64 -12.19
C LYS A 13 3.57 -0.30 -11.35
N THR A 14 4.20 0.23 -10.31
CA THR A 14 4.78 -0.62 -9.24
C THR A 14 4.62 0.03 -7.87
N GLY A 15 4.53 -0.79 -6.83
CA GLY A 15 4.36 -0.30 -5.47
C GLY A 15 4.67 -1.33 -4.40
N GLY A 16 4.63 -0.86 -3.14
CA GLY A 16 4.50 -1.69 -1.95
C GLY A 16 3.23 -1.28 -1.24
N LEU A 17 2.27 -2.20 -1.11
CA LEU A 17 0.90 -1.89 -0.70
C LEU A 17 0.43 -2.79 0.45
N ILE A 18 -0.53 -2.26 1.19
CA ILE A 18 -1.35 -2.91 2.19
C ILE A 18 -2.77 -2.86 1.67
N TRP A 19 -3.42 -4.01 1.53
CA TRP A 19 -4.83 -4.10 1.15
C TRP A 19 -5.65 -4.51 2.37
N ILE A 20 -6.74 -3.79 2.61
CA ILE A 20 -7.71 -4.07 3.67
C ILE A 20 -9.07 -4.16 2.99
N TYR A 21 -9.64 -5.35 2.92
CA TYR A 21 -10.84 -5.57 2.14
C TYR A 21 -11.80 -6.57 2.76
N ASN A 22 -13.05 -6.53 2.32
CA ASN A 22 -13.99 -7.63 2.50
C ASN A 22 -14.96 -7.75 1.32
N ASP A 23 -15.52 -8.94 1.16
CA ASP A 23 -16.60 -9.23 0.24
C ASP A 23 -17.91 -9.43 1.03
N ASP A 24 -18.92 -8.64 0.69
CA ASP A 24 -20.25 -8.79 1.30
C ASP A 24 -21.15 -9.71 0.44
N GLU A 25 -22.28 -10.14 1.00
CA GLU A 25 -23.39 -10.87 0.37
C GLU A 25 -23.93 -10.17 -0.90
N ARG A 26 -23.65 -8.88 -1.08
CA ARG A 26 -23.94 -8.10 -2.30
C ARG A 26 -22.89 -8.23 -3.40
N LYS A 27 -21.86 -9.07 -3.24
CA LYS A 27 -20.72 -9.26 -4.16
C LYS A 27 -19.94 -7.99 -4.53
N ALA A 28 -20.03 -6.94 -3.71
CA ALA A 28 -19.23 -5.74 -3.88
C ALA A 28 -17.99 -5.82 -3.00
N LEU A 29 -16.80 -5.93 -3.61
CA LEU A 29 -15.52 -5.83 -2.92
C LEU A 29 -15.41 -4.43 -2.30
N ASN A 30 -15.29 -4.32 -0.98
CA ASN A 30 -14.98 -3.04 -0.33
C ASN A 30 -13.51 -3.06 0.02
N GLU A 31 -12.76 -2.04 -0.37
CA GLU A 31 -11.31 -2.06 -0.21
C GLU A 31 -10.74 -0.69 0.16
N ILE A 32 -9.75 -0.70 1.04
CA ILE A 32 -8.78 0.37 1.26
C ILE A 32 -7.40 -0.17 0.87
N VAL A 33 -6.66 0.60 0.08
CA VAL A 33 -5.27 0.32 -0.25
C VAL A 33 -4.39 1.44 0.30
N ALA A 34 -3.27 1.07 0.92
CA ALA A 34 -2.34 2.03 1.53
C ALA A 34 -0.90 1.65 1.22
N GLY A 35 -0.07 2.59 0.80
CA GLY A 35 1.33 2.27 0.51
C GLY A 35 2.07 3.34 -0.26
N TRP A 36 2.94 2.90 -1.15
CA TRP A 36 3.56 3.76 -2.14
C TRP A 36 3.37 3.19 -3.54
N LEU A 37 3.24 4.07 -4.53
CA LEU A 37 3.01 3.73 -5.92
C LEU A 37 3.83 4.63 -6.85
N VAL A 38 4.37 4.05 -7.91
CA VAL A 38 4.85 4.76 -9.10
C VAL A 38 3.86 4.47 -10.21
N SER A 39 3.20 5.50 -10.74
CA SER A 39 2.18 5.36 -11.77
C SER A 39 2.15 6.61 -12.67
N PRO A 40 2.84 6.60 -13.82
CA PRO A 40 2.85 7.73 -14.74
C PRO A 40 1.48 8.12 -15.28
N GLU A 41 0.58 7.14 -15.38
CA GLU A 41 -0.80 7.38 -15.80
C GLU A 41 -1.59 8.18 -14.76
N ASP A 42 -1.44 7.86 -13.47
CA ASP A 42 -2.20 8.51 -12.40
C ASP A 42 -1.58 9.87 -12.02
N TYR A 43 -0.25 9.93 -11.89
CA TYR A 43 0.46 11.11 -11.36
C TYR A 43 1.02 12.07 -12.40
N LYS A 44 1.04 11.66 -13.68
CA LYS A 44 1.67 12.42 -14.79
C LYS A 44 3.18 12.64 -14.60
N ASP A 45 3.81 11.83 -13.76
CA ASP A 45 5.27 11.72 -13.59
C ASP A 45 5.65 10.30 -13.14
N SER A 46 6.95 10.00 -13.08
CA SER A 46 7.46 8.69 -12.63
C SER A 46 8.07 8.76 -11.23
N LYS A 47 7.63 9.69 -10.38
CA LYS A 47 8.05 9.73 -8.98
C LYS A 47 7.31 8.65 -8.19
N THR A 48 7.82 8.38 -7.01
CA THR A 48 7.16 7.54 -6.02
C THR A 48 6.21 8.40 -5.21
N HIS A 49 4.94 8.03 -5.12
CA HIS A 49 3.94 8.75 -4.36
C HIS A 49 3.46 7.92 -3.18
N PHE A 50 3.16 8.58 -2.06
CA PHE A 50 2.36 7.98 -1.00
C PHE A 50 0.94 7.83 -1.53
N THR A 51 0.44 6.59 -1.55
CA THR A 51 -0.88 6.28 -2.11
C THR A 51 -1.86 5.86 -1.01
N MET A 52 -3.08 6.37 -1.09
CA MET A 52 -4.25 5.86 -0.39
C MET A 52 -5.41 5.75 -1.37
N ASP A 53 -5.90 4.53 -1.59
CA ASP A 53 -7.05 4.28 -2.45
C ASP A 53 -8.20 3.69 -1.65
N TRP A 54 -9.41 3.96 -2.11
CA TRP A 54 -10.60 3.25 -1.64
C TRP A 54 -11.52 2.96 -2.82
N PHE A 55 -12.21 1.83 -2.82
CA PHE A 55 -13.31 1.59 -3.76
C PHE A 55 -14.30 0.55 -3.27
N VAL A 56 -15.45 0.53 -3.93
CA VAL A 56 -16.53 -0.44 -3.77
C VAL A 56 -16.83 -1.05 -5.14
N GLY A 57 -16.47 -2.32 -5.31
CA GLY A 57 -16.63 -3.07 -6.56
C GLY A 57 -18.10 -3.12 -7.01
N GLY A 58 -18.31 -3.02 -8.32
CA GLY A 58 -19.65 -2.98 -8.91
C GLY A 58 -20.32 -1.60 -8.87
N GLU A 59 -19.68 -0.58 -8.28
CA GLU A 59 -20.18 0.79 -8.23
C GLU A 59 -19.16 1.80 -8.78
N PRO A 60 -19.27 2.19 -10.07
CA PRO A 60 -18.30 3.07 -10.72
C PRO A 60 -18.10 4.43 -10.04
N SER A 61 -19.12 4.92 -9.31
CA SER A 61 -19.06 6.19 -8.57
C SER A 61 -18.45 6.06 -7.17
N LYS A 62 -18.16 4.84 -6.70
CA LYS A 62 -17.58 4.57 -5.38
C LYS A 62 -16.16 4.08 -5.50
N GLY A 63 -15.27 5.00 -5.84
CA GLY A 63 -13.85 4.76 -5.74
C GLY A 63 -13.07 6.04 -5.94
N CYS A 64 -11.87 6.07 -5.38
CA CYS A 64 -10.96 7.17 -5.54
C CYS A 64 -9.51 6.74 -5.33
N ILE A 65 -8.63 7.30 -6.15
CA ILE A 65 -7.20 7.31 -5.89
C ILE A 65 -6.81 8.62 -5.23
N ASP A 66 -6.13 8.50 -4.09
CA ASP A 66 -5.59 9.61 -3.32
C ASP A 66 -6.63 10.69 -3.01
N MET A 67 -6.33 11.93 -3.36
CA MET A 67 -7.17 13.11 -3.20
C MET A 67 -7.81 13.55 -4.52
N SER A 68 -7.84 12.68 -5.54
CA SER A 68 -8.34 13.02 -6.89
C SER A 68 -9.86 13.23 -6.94
N CYS A 69 -10.55 12.82 -5.87
CA CYS A 69 -12.00 12.90 -5.68
C CYS A 69 -12.32 12.99 -4.18
N PRO A 70 -13.54 13.41 -3.81
CA PRO A 70 -13.97 13.41 -2.42
C PRO A 70 -13.93 12.01 -1.79
N GLY A 71 -13.45 11.93 -0.55
CA GLY A 71 -13.47 10.70 0.24
C GLY A 71 -12.61 10.82 1.47
N PHE A 72 -11.31 11.03 1.28
CA PHE A 72 -10.37 11.23 2.37
C PHE A 72 -10.59 12.58 3.07
N GLN A 73 -10.69 12.57 4.39
CA GLN A 73 -10.82 13.75 5.23
C GLN A 73 -9.50 14.01 5.93
N ARG A 74 -8.87 15.16 5.65
CA ARG A 74 -7.57 15.52 6.25
C ARG A 74 -7.72 15.88 7.72
N THR A 75 -6.77 15.44 8.54
CA THR A 75 -6.62 15.97 9.90
C THR A 75 -6.05 17.39 9.84
N PRO A 76 -6.64 18.37 10.56
CA PRO A 76 -6.08 19.72 10.63
C PRO A 76 -4.62 19.71 11.09
N GLY A 77 -3.77 20.45 10.37
CA GLY A 77 -2.33 20.53 10.66
C GLY A 77 -1.48 19.37 10.15
N SER A 78 -2.05 18.43 9.37
CA SER A 78 -1.25 17.44 8.65
C SER A 78 -0.63 18.04 7.38
N ASP A 79 0.71 18.01 7.31
CA ASP A 79 1.49 18.43 6.15
C ASP A 79 1.58 17.36 5.06
N VAL A 80 1.22 16.11 5.38
CA VAL A 80 1.22 15.00 4.43
C VAL A 80 -0.19 14.74 3.93
N VAL A 81 -0.30 14.50 2.62
CA VAL A 81 -1.55 14.11 1.94
C VAL A 81 -1.34 12.91 1.02
N PRO A 82 -2.36 12.06 0.83
CA PRO A 82 -2.34 11.06 -0.24
C PRO A 82 -2.07 11.69 -1.60
N GLY A 83 -1.32 11.00 -2.45
CA GLY A 83 -0.85 11.47 -3.75
C GLY A 83 0.37 12.38 -3.69
N GLN A 84 0.93 12.66 -2.50
CA GLN A 84 2.17 13.42 -2.38
C GLN A 84 3.39 12.57 -2.78
N ALA A 85 4.32 13.18 -3.54
CA ALA A 85 5.60 12.55 -3.87
C ALA A 85 6.45 12.31 -2.61
N ILE A 86 7.05 11.12 -2.54
CA ILE A 86 8.03 10.70 -1.55
C ILE A 86 9.41 10.94 -2.14
N ASP A 87 10.16 11.87 -1.56
CA ASP A 87 11.54 12.16 -1.92
C ASP A 87 12.32 12.54 -0.64
N PRO A 88 13.47 11.91 -0.34
CA PRO A 88 14.15 10.87 -1.13
C PRO A 88 13.54 9.46 -1.05
N VAL A 89 13.80 8.65 -2.07
CA VAL A 89 13.57 7.20 -2.07
C VAL A 89 14.87 6.41 -1.82
N SER A 90 14.74 5.12 -1.52
CA SER A 90 15.89 4.24 -1.30
C SER A 90 16.79 4.16 -2.52
N SER A 91 18.10 4.27 -2.30
CA SER A 91 19.11 4.03 -3.34
C SER A 91 20.44 3.65 -2.70
N THR A 92 21.34 3.06 -3.48
CA THR A 92 22.69 2.72 -3.02
C THR A 92 23.50 3.94 -2.57
N SER A 93 23.21 5.12 -3.14
CA SER A 93 23.92 6.37 -2.83
C SER A 93 23.28 7.18 -1.68
N ARG A 94 21.97 7.05 -1.44
CA ARG A 94 21.24 7.84 -0.43
C ARG A 94 20.77 7.01 0.78
N GLY A 95 21.13 5.73 0.83
CA GLY A 95 20.70 4.81 1.87
C GLY A 95 19.25 4.35 1.69
N GLN A 96 18.82 3.47 2.61
CA GLN A 96 17.47 2.92 2.63
C GLN A 96 16.51 3.95 3.25
N GLN A 97 15.39 4.18 2.58
CA GLN A 97 14.31 5.05 3.02
C GLN A 97 13.05 4.19 3.22
N TYR A 98 12.21 4.54 4.18
CA TYR A 98 10.98 3.79 4.45
C TYR A 98 9.84 4.70 4.90
N ILE A 99 8.62 4.20 4.70
CA ILE A 99 7.41 4.78 5.26
C ILE A 99 6.80 3.84 6.32
N THR A 100 6.28 4.44 7.37
CA THR A 100 5.48 3.77 8.40
C THR A 100 4.02 4.12 8.14
N ILE A 101 3.19 3.10 7.91
CA ILE A 101 1.75 3.26 7.70
C ILE A 101 1.04 2.51 8.83
N ARG A 102 0.03 3.17 9.40
CA ARG A 102 -0.97 2.50 10.24
C ARG A 102 -2.34 2.88 9.71
N VAL A 103 -3.18 1.87 9.52
CA VAL A 103 -4.59 2.02 9.22
C VAL A 103 -5.36 1.41 10.39
N SER A 104 -6.17 2.21 11.09
CA SER A 104 -6.95 1.72 12.22
C SER A 104 -8.39 2.20 12.16
N LYS A 105 -9.30 1.30 12.50
CA LYS A 105 -10.71 1.64 12.63
C LYS A 105 -10.96 2.29 13.99
N ASP A 106 -11.45 3.53 13.99
CA ASP A 106 -11.86 4.22 15.20
C ASP A 106 -13.13 3.58 15.78
N ARG A 107 -13.12 3.28 17.08
CA ARG A 107 -14.25 2.63 17.78
C ARG A 107 -15.49 3.51 17.87
N GLY A 108 -15.30 4.82 18.03
CA GLY A 108 -16.43 5.75 18.24
C GLY A 108 -17.17 6.03 16.94
N SER A 109 -16.44 6.46 15.92
CA SER A 109 -17.00 6.86 14.64
C SER A 109 -17.18 5.70 13.67
N ASN A 110 -16.42 4.60 13.79
CA ASN A 110 -16.22 3.56 12.77
C ASN A 110 -15.53 4.05 11.48
N ASN A 111 -14.91 5.23 11.52
CA ASN A 111 -14.08 5.70 10.42
C ASN A 111 -12.74 4.95 10.39
N TRP A 112 -12.09 4.94 9.23
CA TRP A 112 -10.76 4.38 9.05
C TRP A 112 -9.72 5.49 9.15
N GLU A 113 -9.04 5.59 10.28
CA GLU A 113 -7.97 6.54 10.52
C GLU A 113 -6.67 6.09 9.85
N ILE A 114 -6.01 7.03 9.18
CA ILE A 114 -4.79 6.81 8.42
C ILE A 114 -3.65 7.58 9.08
N TYR A 115 -2.57 6.86 9.36
CA TYR A 115 -1.35 7.38 9.94
C TYR A 115 -0.19 7.16 8.99
N TYR A 116 0.65 8.18 8.84
CA TYR A 116 1.83 8.15 7.98
C TYR A 116 3.05 8.71 8.72
N GLY A 117 4.21 8.12 8.47
CA GLY A 117 5.51 8.62 8.91
C GLY A 117 6.59 8.30 7.87
N PHE A 118 7.53 9.23 7.68
CA PHE A 118 8.70 9.03 6.84
C PHE A 118 9.93 8.81 7.73
N ASN A 119 10.64 7.69 7.55
CA ASN A 119 11.78 7.27 8.37
C ASN A 119 11.57 7.38 9.89
N GLY A 120 10.36 7.10 10.37
CA GLY A 120 10.02 7.31 11.77
C GLY A 120 8.60 6.90 12.11
N ASP A 121 8.15 7.34 13.28
CA ASP A 121 6.82 7.05 13.78
C ASP A 121 5.73 7.75 12.96
N ALA A 122 4.61 7.05 12.80
CA ALA A 122 3.47 7.56 12.04
C ALA A 122 2.58 8.48 12.89
N LYS A 123 2.14 9.59 12.30
CA LYS A 123 1.15 10.51 12.87
C LYS A 123 -0.14 10.44 12.07
N ILE A 124 -1.27 10.73 12.71
CA ILE A 124 -2.56 10.77 12.01
C ILE A 124 -2.54 11.87 10.96
N ILE A 125 -2.90 11.52 9.72
CA ILE A 125 -2.95 12.46 8.59
C ILE A 125 -4.37 12.71 8.11
N GLY A 126 -5.30 11.82 8.45
CA GLY A 126 -6.71 11.92 8.09
C GLY A 126 -7.44 10.60 8.27
N TYR A 127 -8.63 10.50 7.67
CA TYR A 127 -9.47 9.32 7.74
C TYR A 127 -10.39 9.15 6.53
N TYR A 128 -10.84 7.92 6.29
CA TYR A 128 -11.97 7.62 5.42
C TYR A 128 -13.25 7.48 6.23
N PRO A 129 -14.31 8.25 5.92
CA PRO A 129 -15.61 8.10 6.56
C PRO A 129 -16.19 6.70 6.33
N LYS A 130 -16.83 6.13 7.36
CA LYS A 130 -17.47 4.82 7.24
C LYS A 130 -18.50 4.73 6.12
N SER A 131 -19.13 5.86 5.76
CA SER A 131 -20.17 5.97 4.74
C SER A 131 -19.70 5.73 3.31
N LEU A 132 -18.38 5.73 3.09
CA LEU A 132 -17.81 5.34 1.79
C LEU A 132 -18.04 3.85 1.50
N PHE A 133 -18.09 3.04 2.56
CA PHE A 133 -18.13 1.58 2.47
C PHE A 133 -19.49 1.01 2.87
N TYR A 134 -19.80 -0.17 2.36
CA TYR A 134 -20.96 -0.96 2.78
C TYR A 134 -20.67 -1.83 3.98
N SER A 135 -19.62 -2.65 3.89
CA SER A 135 -19.33 -3.71 4.87
C SER A 135 -17.99 -3.53 5.57
N LEU A 136 -17.05 -2.78 5.00
CA LEU A 136 -15.68 -2.67 5.52
C LEU A 136 -15.67 -2.19 6.98
N SER A 137 -16.58 -1.28 7.33
CA SER A 137 -16.67 -0.69 8.67
C SER A 137 -17.50 -1.51 9.66
N TYR A 138 -18.01 -2.69 9.29
CA TYR A 138 -18.94 -3.45 10.15
C TYR A 138 -18.70 -4.97 10.18
N LYS A 139 -18.09 -5.52 9.13
CA LYS A 139 -17.77 -6.94 9.02
C LYS A 139 -16.27 -7.18 9.21
N PRO A 140 -15.84 -8.43 9.49
CA PRO A 140 -14.43 -8.81 9.45
C PRO A 140 -13.78 -8.40 8.11
N VAL A 141 -12.48 -8.16 8.15
CA VAL A 141 -11.68 -7.77 6.99
C VAL A 141 -10.53 -8.74 6.79
N THR A 142 -10.16 -8.94 5.53
CA THR A 142 -8.90 -9.56 5.14
C THR A 142 -7.85 -8.47 4.98
N ILE A 143 -6.64 -8.74 5.47
CA ILE A 143 -5.50 -7.83 5.36
C ILE A 143 -4.40 -8.54 4.59
N MET A 144 -3.89 -7.92 3.54
CA MET A 144 -2.80 -8.42 2.72
C MET A 144 -1.68 -7.39 2.63
N PHE A 145 -0.44 -7.86 2.56
CA PHE A 145 0.77 -7.06 2.40
C PHE A 145 1.54 -7.59 1.21
N GLY A 146 2.12 -6.71 0.39
CA GLY A 146 2.86 -7.19 -0.76
C GLY A 146 3.40 -6.13 -1.69
N GLY A 147 4.20 -6.59 -2.64
CA GLY A 147 4.56 -5.80 -3.80
C GLY A 147 3.45 -5.85 -4.83
N PHE A 148 3.29 -4.74 -5.55
CA PHE A 148 2.34 -4.61 -6.64
C PHE A 148 3.05 -4.28 -7.94
N VAL A 149 2.63 -4.92 -9.02
CA VAL A 149 3.08 -4.62 -10.38
C VAL A 149 1.88 -4.69 -11.32
N TYR A 150 1.81 -3.72 -12.21
CA TYR A 150 0.86 -3.70 -13.32
C TYR A 150 1.55 -3.21 -14.59
N LYS A 151 1.10 -3.69 -15.74
CA LYS A 151 1.52 -3.24 -17.06
C LYS A 151 0.37 -3.41 -18.06
N TYR A 152 0.35 -2.62 -19.11
CA TYR A 152 -0.49 -2.93 -20.26
C TYR A 152 0.01 -4.17 -21.01
N VAL A 153 -0.91 -4.80 -21.73
CA VAL A 153 -0.60 -5.96 -22.56
C VAL A 153 0.51 -5.59 -23.55
N ARG A 154 1.51 -6.48 -23.70
CA ARG A 154 2.70 -6.32 -24.56
C ARG A 154 3.78 -5.34 -24.07
N GLN A 155 3.59 -4.62 -22.97
CA GLN A 155 4.68 -3.89 -22.32
C GLN A 155 5.58 -4.83 -21.53
N ARG A 156 6.82 -4.39 -21.27
CA ARG A 156 7.70 -5.05 -20.29
C ARG A 156 7.18 -4.78 -18.89
N SER A 157 7.27 -5.78 -18.03
CA SER A 157 6.90 -5.64 -16.63
C SER A 157 7.90 -4.73 -15.91
N PRO A 158 7.45 -3.74 -15.12
CA PRO A 158 8.36 -2.91 -14.34
C PRO A 158 9.00 -3.72 -13.19
N PRO A 159 10.12 -3.25 -12.61
CA PRO A 159 10.69 -3.87 -11.43
C PRO A 159 9.75 -3.73 -10.22
N MET A 160 9.82 -4.69 -9.29
CA MET A 160 9.06 -4.67 -8.03
C MET A 160 9.99 -4.48 -6.84
N GLY A 161 9.54 -3.71 -5.84
CA GLY A 161 10.35 -3.44 -4.64
C GLY A 161 11.62 -2.68 -5.03
N SER A 162 12.79 -3.27 -4.78
CA SER A 162 14.08 -2.70 -5.20
C SER A 162 14.52 -3.13 -6.61
N GLY A 163 13.72 -3.95 -7.30
CA GLY A 163 14.12 -4.62 -8.53
C GLY A 163 15.04 -5.84 -8.30
N ILE A 164 15.37 -6.13 -7.04
CA ILE A 164 16.26 -7.23 -6.64
C ILE A 164 15.41 -8.37 -6.06
N ALA A 165 15.75 -9.61 -6.42
CA ALA A 165 15.08 -10.78 -5.89
C ALA A 165 15.26 -10.91 -4.36
N PRO A 166 14.27 -11.44 -3.61
CA PRO A 166 14.30 -11.49 -2.15
C PRO A 166 15.45 -12.29 -1.53
N SER A 167 16.06 -13.19 -2.31
CA SER A 167 17.20 -14.01 -1.89
C SER A 167 18.53 -13.25 -1.91
N ARG A 168 18.57 -12.01 -2.41
CA ARG A 168 19.79 -11.22 -2.56
C ARG A 168 19.84 -10.03 -1.57
N PRO A 169 21.05 -9.56 -1.22
CA PRO A 169 21.21 -8.32 -0.46
C PRO A 169 20.51 -7.14 -1.17
N ALA A 170 20.01 -6.18 -0.38
CA ALA A 170 19.27 -5.00 -0.86
C ALA A 170 17.89 -5.29 -1.50
N ALA A 171 17.30 -6.47 -1.27
CA ALA A 171 15.88 -6.69 -1.52
C ALA A 171 15.01 -5.75 -0.68
N ALA A 172 13.88 -5.30 -1.24
CA ALA A 172 12.90 -4.51 -0.52
C ALA A 172 12.23 -5.33 0.58
N SER A 173 11.78 -4.65 1.64
CA SER A 173 11.16 -5.32 2.77
C SER A 173 9.97 -4.56 3.37
N PHE A 174 9.04 -5.34 3.89
CA PHE A 174 8.11 -4.88 4.92
C PHE A 174 8.66 -5.34 6.26
N ARG A 175 8.68 -4.45 7.26
CA ARG A 175 9.24 -4.72 8.59
C ARG A 175 8.29 -4.22 9.67
N SER A 176 8.45 -4.78 10.87
CA SER A 176 7.70 -4.40 12.07
C SER A 176 6.18 -4.46 11.88
N MET A 177 5.71 -5.39 11.04
CA MET A 177 4.30 -5.61 10.78
C MET A 177 3.60 -6.16 12.02
N LYS A 178 2.45 -5.58 12.35
CA LYS A 178 1.62 -5.95 13.49
C LYS A 178 0.16 -5.78 13.12
N LEU A 179 -0.70 -6.68 13.58
CA LEU A 179 -2.14 -6.46 13.59
C LEU A 179 -2.53 -5.82 14.92
N ILE A 180 -3.46 -4.89 14.88
CA ILE A 180 -3.96 -4.22 16.08
C ILE A 180 -5.40 -4.68 16.26
N ASP A 181 -5.70 -5.32 17.39
CA ASP A 181 -7.07 -5.73 17.70
C ASP A 181 -7.90 -4.53 18.15
N ALA A 182 -9.19 -4.77 18.40
CA ALA A 182 -10.08 -3.71 18.83
C ALA A 182 -9.57 -3.05 20.12
N ASP A 183 -9.03 -3.82 21.07
CA ASP A 183 -8.56 -3.32 22.38
C ASP A 183 -7.23 -2.56 22.30
N GLY A 184 -6.65 -2.46 21.10
CA GLY A 184 -5.38 -1.80 20.86
C GLY A 184 -4.16 -2.69 21.12
N ASN A 185 -4.37 -3.99 21.39
CA ASN A 185 -3.27 -4.91 21.55
C ASN A 185 -2.64 -5.22 20.20
N LYS A 186 -1.32 -5.35 20.21
CA LYS A 186 -0.52 -5.61 19.01
C LYS A 186 -0.22 -7.09 18.93
N HIS A 187 -0.63 -7.71 17.83
CA HIS A 187 -0.40 -9.12 17.52
C HIS A 187 0.67 -9.24 16.43
N PRO A 188 1.59 -10.22 16.54
CA PRO A 188 2.56 -10.47 15.48
C PRO A 188 1.85 -10.90 14.19
N VAL A 189 2.48 -10.61 13.05
CA VAL A 189 2.12 -11.23 11.77
C VAL A 189 3.13 -12.34 11.51
N ASP A 190 2.70 -13.59 11.68
CA ASP A 190 3.53 -14.79 11.60
C ASP A 190 2.89 -15.94 10.81
N PHE A 191 1.83 -15.65 10.05
CA PHE A 191 1.15 -16.61 9.17
C PHE A 191 1.50 -16.38 7.70
N ASP A 192 1.77 -17.47 6.98
CA ASP A 192 2.25 -17.46 5.60
C ASP A 192 1.13 -17.71 4.60
N LEU A 193 0.88 -16.73 3.72
CA LEU A 193 0.24 -16.94 2.42
C LEU A 193 1.10 -16.25 1.36
N THR A 194 2.30 -16.78 1.13
CA THR A 194 3.18 -16.24 0.09
C THR A 194 2.60 -16.58 -1.27
N LEU A 195 2.08 -15.58 -1.97
CA LEU A 195 1.74 -15.66 -3.38
C LEU A 195 2.90 -15.05 -4.18
N GLY A 196 3.45 -15.81 -5.12
CA GLY A 196 4.53 -15.38 -6.00
C GLY A 196 4.19 -15.72 -7.44
N GLU A 197 4.73 -14.93 -8.36
CA GLU A 197 4.61 -15.13 -9.80
C GLU A 197 6.01 -15.31 -10.41
N GLN A 198 6.13 -15.80 -11.64
CA GLN A 198 7.43 -16.27 -12.19
C GLN A 198 8.57 -15.23 -12.12
N CYS A 199 8.25 -13.93 -12.11
CA CYS A 199 9.24 -12.85 -12.04
C CYS A 199 9.38 -12.17 -10.69
N PHE A 200 8.49 -12.48 -9.76
CA PHE A 200 8.26 -11.71 -8.55
C PHE A 200 8.07 -12.66 -7.38
N HIS A 201 8.96 -12.55 -6.40
CA HIS A 201 8.94 -13.43 -5.25
C HIS A 201 8.83 -12.61 -3.97
N ALA A 202 8.33 -13.27 -2.93
CA ALA A 202 8.44 -12.83 -1.56
C ALA A 202 8.97 -13.98 -0.70
N THR A 203 9.67 -13.66 0.38
CA THR A 203 10.00 -14.65 1.40
C THR A 203 8.78 -14.89 2.29
N PRO A 204 8.73 -16.06 2.98
CA PRO A 204 7.84 -16.23 4.12
C PRO A 204 7.95 -15.09 5.13
N ILE A 205 6.86 -14.80 5.81
CA ILE A 205 6.82 -13.80 6.88
C ILE A 205 7.44 -14.41 8.13
N LYS A 206 8.49 -13.77 8.65
CA LYS A 206 9.12 -14.15 9.92
C LYS A 206 9.30 -12.92 10.79
N TYR A 207 8.84 -13.00 12.04
CA TYR A 207 8.94 -11.92 13.03
C TYR A 207 8.34 -10.57 12.53
N GLY A 208 7.20 -10.62 11.82
CA GLY A 208 6.57 -9.44 11.25
C GLY A 208 7.39 -8.77 10.14
N MET A 209 8.19 -9.54 9.41
CA MET A 209 9.00 -9.06 8.30
C MET A 209 8.99 -10.05 7.13
N PHE A 210 9.02 -9.53 5.91
CA PHE A 210 9.35 -10.31 4.71
C PHE A 210 10.12 -9.45 3.70
N PHE A 211 10.85 -10.11 2.81
CA PHE A 211 11.50 -9.49 1.66
C PHE A 211 10.72 -9.78 0.39
N TYR A 212 10.69 -8.85 -0.54
CA TYR A 212 9.99 -8.98 -1.80
C TYR A 212 10.73 -8.24 -2.91
N GLY A 213 10.51 -8.68 -4.15
CA GLY A 213 11.00 -7.96 -5.32
C GLY A 213 11.26 -8.85 -6.52
N GLY A 214 11.79 -8.23 -7.56
CA GLY A 214 12.15 -8.89 -8.80
C GLY A 214 12.37 -7.87 -9.91
N PRO A 215 13.21 -8.20 -10.91
CA PRO A 215 13.60 -7.23 -11.95
C PRO A 215 12.50 -6.93 -12.96
N GLY A 216 11.40 -7.70 -12.99
CA GLY A 216 10.39 -7.62 -14.04
C GLY A 216 10.95 -8.05 -15.40
N ASN A 217 10.70 -7.26 -16.45
CA ASN A 217 10.99 -7.48 -17.86
C ASN A 217 10.01 -8.41 -18.60
N VAL A 218 10.45 -9.60 -19.01
CA VAL A 218 9.61 -10.56 -19.74
C VAL A 218 8.88 -11.41 -18.71
N CYS A 219 7.76 -10.82 -18.29
CA CYS A 219 6.66 -11.30 -17.47
C CYS A 219 5.43 -10.65 -18.14
#